data_AF-A0AA43V263-F1
#
_entry.id   AF-A0AA43V263-F1
#
_cell.length_a   1.000
_cell.length_b   1.000
_cell.length_c   1.000
_cell.angle_alpha   90.00
_cell.angle_beta   90.00
_cell.angle_gamma   90.00
#
_symmetry.space_group_name_H-M   'P 1'
#
loop_
_entity.id
_entity.type
_entity.pdbx_description
1 polymer ?
#
loop_
_entity_poly.entity_id
_entity_poly.type
_entity_poly.pdbx_seq_one_letter_code
_entity_poly.pdbx_strand_id
1 'polypeptide(L)'
;FARSEQWLEKKYGKDRVVAAVVHRDEATPHLSAFVVPLTQDGRLSAKEFIGGRSKMREDQSTYAESVKKLGLERGIEGSRATHQTVQHYYESINRGTRSQVSISPEALEPRVLRKGIFTKDVEDQAAIAKRLSHAVNDGFAGTIAMASQSAQNAKRARELQKTMDAQQKRLQSVTEPFKGLSREQMTEILMMAQRFKQQNQEKEKQQRIEREKQRQTRSRGMGGMER
;
A
#
# COMPACT_ATOMS: atom_id res chain seq x y z
N PHE A 1 0.91 13.95 14.24
CA PHE A 1 -0.43 13.39 14.49
C PHE A 1 -1.55 14.36 14.23
N ALA A 2 -1.61 15.55 14.85
CA ALA A 2 -2.68 16.53 14.61
C ALA A 2 -2.93 16.88 13.11
N ARG A 3 -1.87 17.05 12.31
CA ARG A 3 -2.00 17.27 10.85
C ARG A 3 -2.65 16.08 10.12
N SER A 4 -2.38 14.85 10.57
CA SER A 4 -2.96 13.63 10.01
C SER A 4 -4.45 13.55 10.32
N GLU A 5 -4.84 13.89 11.54
CA GLU A 5 -6.23 13.98 11.96
C GLU A 5 -6.98 15.06 11.17
N GLN A 6 -6.41 16.27 11.06
CA GLN A 6 -6.98 17.35 10.23
C GLN A 6 -7.15 16.95 8.76
N TRP A 7 -6.20 16.19 8.20
CA TRP A 7 -6.32 15.68 6.83
C TRP A 7 -7.48 14.66 6.72
N LEU A 8 -7.62 13.76 7.69
CA LEU A 8 -8.74 12.81 7.75
C LEU A 8 -10.08 13.52 7.85
N GLU A 9 -10.21 14.48 8.78
CA GLU A 9 -11.44 15.27 8.96
C GLU A 9 -11.79 16.07 7.69
N LYS A 10 -10.81 16.73 7.08
CA LYS A 10 -11.02 17.50 5.83
C LYS A 10 -11.49 16.62 4.69
N LYS A 11 -10.93 15.41 4.58
CA LYS A 11 -11.24 14.49 3.49
C LYS A 11 -12.59 13.80 3.68
N TYR A 12 -12.81 13.26 4.86
CA TYR A 12 -13.91 12.34 5.12
C TYR A 12 -15.09 12.98 5.83
N GLY A 13 -14.90 14.12 6.49
CA GLY A 13 -15.86 14.74 7.39
C GLY A 13 -15.53 14.39 8.84
N LYS A 14 -15.55 15.40 9.71
CA LYS A 14 -15.25 15.25 11.15
C LYS A 14 -16.23 14.31 11.84
N ASP A 15 -17.50 14.38 11.45
CA ASP A 15 -18.59 13.51 11.89
C ASP A 15 -18.39 12.03 11.50
N ARG A 16 -17.50 11.74 10.55
CA ARG A 16 -17.22 10.38 10.07
C ARG A 16 -15.98 9.74 10.71
N VAL A 17 -15.15 10.50 11.41
CA VAL A 17 -13.99 9.98 12.14
C VAL A 17 -14.42 9.59 13.54
N VAL A 18 -14.55 8.29 13.80
CA VAL A 18 -15.03 7.76 15.10
C VAL A 18 -13.94 7.81 16.16
N ALA A 19 -12.72 7.47 15.75
CA ALA A 19 -11.56 7.46 16.63
C ALA A 19 -10.28 7.70 15.82
N ALA A 20 -9.35 8.44 16.43
CA ALA A 20 -7.97 8.58 15.97
C ALA A 20 -7.05 8.37 17.18
N VAL A 21 -6.47 7.18 17.30
CA VAL A 21 -5.68 6.75 18.47
C VAL A 21 -4.21 6.84 18.11
N VAL A 22 -3.42 7.47 18.98
CA VAL A 22 -1.95 7.57 18.83
C VAL A 22 -1.30 6.55 19.75
N HIS A 23 -0.57 5.61 19.16
CA HIS A 23 0.24 4.62 19.86
C HIS A 23 1.66 5.19 20.04
N ARG A 24 2.17 5.18 21.28
CA ARG A 24 3.52 5.65 21.65
C ARG A 24 4.31 4.64 22.47
N ASP A 25 3.69 3.50 22.72
CA ASP A 25 4.14 2.36 23.51
C ASP A 25 4.80 1.26 22.63
N GLU A 26 4.85 1.48 21.32
CA GLU A 26 5.52 0.62 20.34
C GLU A 26 6.82 1.22 19.81
N ALA A 27 7.57 0.44 19.02
CA ALA A 27 8.87 0.86 18.48
C ALA A 27 8.82 2.16 17.65
N THR A 28 7.75 2.35 16.88
CA THR A 28 7.53 3.57 16.10
C THR A 28 6.16 4.16 16.46
N PRO A 29 6.11 5.40 16.97
CA PRO A 29 4.83 6.06 17.22
C PRO A 29 3.99 6.15 15.95
N HIS A 30 2.75 5.69 15.99
CA HIS A 30 1.84 5.67 14.84
C HIS A 30 0.41 6.00 15.24
N LEU A 31 -0.45 6.24 14.24
CA LEU A 31 -1.85 6.62 14.44
C LEU A 31 -2.76 5.61 13.74
N SER A 32 -3.75 5.12 14.48
CA SER A 32 -4.83 4.26 14.01
C SER A 32 -6.12 5.06 13.96
N ALA A 33 -6.74 5.17 12.78
CA ALA A 33 -7.98 5.91 12.59
C ALA A 33 -9.11 5.01 12.09
N PHE A 34 -10.29 5.17 12.67
CA PHE A 34 -11.52 4.49 12.29
C PHE A 34 -12.49 5.49 11.67
N VAL A 35 -12.83 5.28 10.39
CA VAL A 35 -13.66 6.19 9.61
C VAL A 35 -14.87 5.43 9.06
N VAL A 36 -16.06 5.99 9.24
CA VAL A 36 -17.32 5.41 8.76
C VAL A 36 -17.51 5.77 7.29
N PRO A 37 -17.63 4.78 6.37
CA PRO A 37 -17.74 5.04 4.94
C PRO A 37 -19.17 5.37 4.52
N LEU A 38 -19.73 6.46 5.06
CA LEU A 38 -21.08 6.91 4.78
C LEU A 38 -21.14 7.71 3.48
N THR A 39 -21.93 7.25 2.51
CA THR A 39 -22.15 7.91 1.22
C THR A 39 -23.18 9.03 1.34
N GLN A 40 -23.30 9.87 0.30
CA GLN A 40 -24.24 11.01 0.30
C GLN A 40 -25.71 10.59 0.39
N ASP A 41 -26.04 9.40 -0.12
CA ASP A 41 -27.36 8.77 -0.04
C ASP A 41 -27.58 7.94 1.25
N GLY A 42 -26.64 8.00 2.21
CA GLY A 42 -26.78 7.38 3.53
C GLY A 42 -26.40 5.89 3.62
N ARG A 43 -25.83 5.30 2.56
CA ARG A 43 -25.34 3.91 2.58
C ARG A 43 -23.93 3.80 3.15
N LEU A 44 -23.54 2.60 3.57
CA LEU A 44 -22.16 2.27 3.94
C LEU A 44 -21.44 1.65 2.75
N SER A 45 -20.52 2.37 2.12
CA SER A 45 -19.78 1.90 0.94
C SER A 45 -18.34 2.41 0.91
N ALA A 46 -17.40 1.57 1.37
CA ALA A 46 -15.96 1.89 1.32
C ALA A 46 -15.46 2.10 -0.12
N LYS A 47 -16.03 1.37 -1.10
CA LYS A 47 -15.66 1.50 -2.52
C LYS A 47 -15.97 2.89 -3.07
N GLU A 48 -17.13 3.44 -2.73
CA GLU A 48 -17.54 4.77 -3.19
C GLU A 48 -16.79 5.87 -2.41
N PHE A 49 -16.63 5.63 -1.11
CA PHE A 49 -16.01 6.55 -0.15
C PHE A 49 -14.50 6.74 -0.38
N ILE A 50 -13.73 5.66 -0.39
CA ILE A 50 -12.27 5.68 -0.65
C ILE A 50 -12.02 5.84 -2.16
N GLY A 51 -12.89 5.28 -2.99
CA GLY A 51 -12.75 5.25 -4.44
C GLY A 51 -11.80 4.17 -4.94
N GLY A 52 -11.30 4.38 -6.16
CA GLY A 52 -10.38 3.47 -6.82
C GLY A 52 -8.91 3.90 -6.72
N ARG A 53 -8.05 3.21 -7.49
CA ARG A 53 -6.59 3.43 -7.53
C ARG A 53 -6.18 4.89 -7.75
N SER A 54 -6.94 5.63 -8.57
CA SER A 54 -6.66 7.04 -8.84
C SER A 54 -6.82 7.91 -7.59
N LYS A 55 -7.93 7.76 -6.86
CA LYS A 55 -8.19 8.52 -5.63
C LYS A 55 -7.15 8.17 -4.56
N MET A 56 -6.85 6.89 -4.36
CA MET A 56 -5.81 6.47 -3.40
C MET A 56 -4.42 7.05 -3.71
N ARG A 57 -4.08 7.23 -5.00
CA ARG A 57 -2.83 7.87 -5.41
C ARG A 57 -2.83 9.37 -5.10
N GLU A 58 -3.94 10.03 -5.35
CA GLU A 58 -4.17 11.43 -5.00
C GLU A 58 -4.11 11.63 -3.48
N ASP A 59 -4.68 10.69 -2.71
CA ASP A 59 -4.64 10.71 -1.25
C ASP A 59 -3.22 10.68 -0.70
N GLN A 60 -2.35 9.82 -1.27
CA GLN A 60 -0.93 9.82 -0.91
C GLN A 60 -0.27 11.18 -1.17
N SER A 61 -0.63 11.84 -2.28
CA SER A 61 -0.08 13.16 -2.64
C SER A 61 -0.60 14.26 -1.72
N THR A 62 -1.91 14.32 -1.48
CA THR A 62 -2.53 15.34 -0.63
C THR A 62 -2.13 15.18 0.84
N TYR A 63 -1.98 13.93 1.29
CA TYR A 63 -1.45 13.64 2.63
C TYR A 63 0.00 14.11 2.75
N ALA A 64 0.86 13.76 1.79
CA ALA A 64 2.25 14.21 1.80
C ALA A 64 2.37 15.74 1.85
N GLU A 65 1.54 16.47 1.08
CA GLU A 65 1.51 17.94 1.15
C GLU A 65 1.09 18.45 2.53
N SER A 66 0.13 17.80 3.18
CA SER A 66 -0.33 18.18 4.53
C SER A 66 0.77 18.08 5.59
N VAL A 67 1.71 17.15 5.43
CA VAL A 67 2.82 16.88 6.36
C VAL A 67 4.17 17.38 5.88
N LYS A 68 4.25 17.97 4.68
CA LYS A 68 5.51 18.43 4.05
C LYS A 68 6.34 19.35 4.93
N LYS A 69 5.69 20.22 5.71
CA LYS A 69 6.35 21.12 6.67
C LYS A 69 7.09 20.40 7.81
N LEU A 70 6.86 19.09 7.99
CA LEU A 70 7.54 18.24 8.96
C LEU A 70 8.78 17.55 8.38
N GLY A 71 9.15 17.85 7.12
CA GLY A 71 10.26 17.19 6.43
C GLY A 71 9.93 15.79 5.91
N LEU A 72 8.65 15.39 5.92
CA LEU A 72 8.21 14.12 5.36
C LEU A 72 7.94 14.26 3.86
N GLU A 73 8.44 13.29 3.09
CA GLU A 73 8.30 13.24 1.65
C GLU A 73 7.28 12.20 1.20
N ARG A 74 6.71 12.43 0.02
CA ARG A 74 5.81 11.48 -0.62
C ARG A 74 6.62 10.23 -1.03
N GLY A 75 6.07 9.04 -0.76
CA GLY A 75 6.61 7.80 -1.32
C GLY A 75 6.63 7.81 -2.85
N ILE A 76 7.41 6.91 -3.46
CA ILE A 76 7.59 6.85 -4.92
C ILE A 76 6.25 6.61 -5.62
N GLU A 77 5.86 7.51 -6.52
CA GLU A 77 4.64 7.37 -7.30
C GLU A 77 4.74 6.18 -8.25
N GLY A 78 3.71 5.32 -8.24
CA GLY A 78 3.70 4.09 -9.03
C GLY A 78 4.60 2.99 -8.46
N SER A 79 5.01 3.11 -7.19
CA SER A 79 5.75 2.08 -6.48
C SER A 79 5.09 0.70 -6.64
N ARG A 80 5.93 -0.28 -6.97
CA ARG A 80 5.54 -1.69 -7.07
C ARG A 80 5.71 -2.45 -5.76
N ALA A 81 6.06 -1.74 -4.69
CA ALA A 81 6.22 -2.32 -3.35
C ALA A 81 4.91 -2.99 -2.89
N THR A 82 5.04 -4.19 -2.32
CA THR A 82 3.91 -4.93 -1.76
C THR A 82 3.83 -4.77 -0.24
N HIS A 83 2.61 -4.65 0.31
CA HIS A 83 2.39 -4.58 1.75
C HIS A 83 2.89 -5.86 2.44
N GLN A 84 3.47 -5.70 3.62
CA GLN A 84 3.96 -6.79 4.46
C GLN A 84 3.32 -6.66 5.85
N THR A 85 2.94 -7.80 6.42
CA THR A 85 2.34 -7.83 7.76
C THR A 85 3.38 -7.50 8.82
N VAL A 86 2.92 -6.86 9.90
CA VAL A 86 3.77 -6.44 11.04
C VAL A 86 4.46 -7.65 11.69
N GLN A 87 3.73 -8.75 11.87
CA GLN A 87 4.27 -10.00 12.42
C GLN A 87 5.46 -10.51 11.61
N HIS A 88 5.34 -10.56 10.28
CA HIS A 88 6.42 -11.02 9.42
C HIS A 88 7.67 -10.13 9.57
N TYR A 89 7.50 -8.83 9.77
CA TYR A 89 8.63 -7.89 9.92
C TYR A 89 9.37 -8.08 11.26
N TYR A 90 8.67 -8.34 12.36
CA TYR A 90 9.32 -8.53 13.68
C TYR A 90 9.90 -9.93 13.87
N GLU A 91 9.30 -10.97 13.28
CA GLU A 91 9.86 -12.32 13.29
C GLU A 91 11.27 -12.37 12.67
N SER A 92 11.54 -11.52 11.67
CA SER A 92 12.83 -11.48 11.01
C SER A 92 13.91 -10.69 11.78
N ILE A 93 13.53 -9.69 12.58
CA ILE A 93 14.47 -8.80 13.29
C ILE A 93 14.87 -9.36 14.66
N ASN A 94 13.93 -9.97 15.40
CA ASN A 94 14.16 -10.33 16.80
C ASN A 94 14.88 -11.67 17.01
N ARG A 95 15.01 -12.51 15.99
CA ARG A 95 15.67 -13.81 16.09
C ARG A 95 17.16 -13.64 15.74
N GLY A 96 17.98 -13.35 16.75
CA GLY A 96 19.42 -13.15 16.62
C GLY A 96 20.18 -14.36 16.03
N THR A 97 21.41 -14.11 15.57
CA THR A 97 22.34 -15.06 14.94
C THR A 97 22.90 -16.09 15.93
N ARG A 98 22.10 -17.06 16.37
CA ARG A 98 22.66 -18.36 16.77
C ARG A 98 22.53 -19.27 15.56
N SER A 99 23.66 -19.81 15.12
CA SER A 99 23.78 -20.62 13.88
C SER A 99 24.47 -21.96 14.13
N GLN A 100 24.58 -22.39 15.38
CA GLN A 100 25.18 -23.67 15.73
C GLN A 100 24.27 -24.44 16.67
N VAL A 101 23.58 -25.45 16.12
CA VAL A 101 23.00 -26.54 16.90
C VAL A 101 23.90 -27.74 16.71
N SER A 102 24.58 -28.15 17.78
CA SER A 102 25.25 -29.45 17.83
C SER A 102 24.35 -30.41 18.58
N ILE A 103 23.89 -31.48 17.92
CA ILE A 103 23.15 -32.56 18.58
C ILE A 103 24.20 -33.50 19.18
N SER A 104 24.33 -33.48 20.51
CA SER A 104 25.20 -34.41 21.20
C SER A 104 24.55 -35.80 21.29
N PRO A 105 25.32 -36.90 21.40
CA PRO A 105 24.79 -38.25 21.57
C PRO A 105 23.83 -38.39 22.76
N GLU A 106 24.06 -37.65 23.84
CA GLU A 106 23.22 -37.63 25.04
C GLU A 106 21.83 -37.03 24.78
N ALA A 107 21.68 -36.19 23.73
CA ALA A 107 20.38 -35.62 23.37
C ALA A 107 19.42 -36.68 22.78
N LEU A 108 19.95 -37.81 22.31
CA LEU A 108 19.20 -38.95 21.78
C LEU A 108 18.66 -39.86 22.89
N GLU A 109 19.14 -39.71 24.14
CA GLU A 109 18.73 -40.57 25.23
C GLU A 109 17.27 -40.29 25.68
N PRO A 110 16.46 -41.33 25.92
CA PRO A 110 15.12 -41.19 26.46
C PRO A 110 15.12 -40.55 27.85
N ARG A 111 14.35 -39.47 28.02
CA ARG A 111 14.18 -38.82 29.33
C ARG A 111 13.10 -39.51 30.15
N VAL A 112 13.26 -39.49 31.47
CA VAL A 112 12.27 -40.04 32.40
C VAL A 112 11.17 -39.01 32.58
N LEU A 113 9.94 -39.33 32.18
CA LEU A 113 8.79 -38.43 32.28
C LEU A 113 8.15 -38.50 33.67
N ARG A 114 7.98 -39.71 34.21
CA ARG A 114 7.44 -39.96 35.55
C ARG A 114 8.11 -41.15 36.22
N LYS A 115 8.32 -41.04 37.53
CA LYS A 115 8.88 -42.13 38.35
C LYS A 115 7.85 -42.50 39.42
N GLY A 116 7.27 -43.69 39.32
CA GLY A 116 6.40 -44.29 40.32
C GLY A 116 7.18 -45.13 41.33
N ILE A 117 6.46 -45.69 42.31
CA ILE A 117 7.04 -46.55 43.38
C ILE A 117 7.62 -47.84 42.77
N PHE A 118 7.07 -48.33 41.64
CA PHE A 118 7.53 -49.55 40.94
C PHE A 118 7.60 -49.43 39.40
N THR A 119 7.27 -48.28 38.81
CA THR A 119 7.25 -48.09 37.35
C THR A 119 7.99 -46.82 36.92
N LYS A 120 8.64 -46.87 35.76
CA LYS A 120 9.38 -45.75 35.17
C LYS A 120 8.81 -45.46 33.78
N ASP A 121 8.19 -44.30 33.63
CA ASP A 121 7.66 -43.82 32.36
C ASP A 121 8.74 -43.00 31.66
N VAL A 122 9.03 -43.34 30.40
CA VAL A 122 10.14 -42.77 29.63
C VAL A 122 9.64 -42.25 28.29
N GLU A 123 10.34 -41.24 27.79
CA GLU A 123 10.07 -40.61 26.50
C GLU A 123 10.15 -41.65 25.37
N ASP A 124 9.12 -41.73 24.53
CA ASP A 124 9.14 -42.59 23.35
C ASP A 124 9.97 -41.96 22.21
N GLN A 125 10.20 -42.72 21.14
CA GLN A 125 11.00 -42.25 20.00
C GLN A 125 10.36 -41.03 19.30
N ALA A 126 9.03 -40.92 19.28
CA ALA A 126 8.34 -39.80 18.65
C ALA A 126 8.54 -38.51 19.46
N ALA A 127 8.49 -38.59 20.78
CA ALA A 127 8.73 -37.49 21.68
C ALA A 127 10.20 -37.04 21.66
N ILE A 128 11.16 -37.98 21.61
CA ILE A 128 12.59 -37.67 21.40
C ILE A 128 12.79 -36.93 20.08
N ALA A 129 12.21 -37.44 18.98
CA ALA A 129 12.29 -36.79 17.67
C ALA A 129 11.70 -35.38 17.69
N LYS A 130 10.51 -35.20 18.28
CA LYS A 130 9.86 -33.89 18.42
C LYS A 130 10.72 -32.90 19.21
N ARG A 131 11.31 -33.34 20.32
CA ARG A 131 12.21 -32.54 21.16
C ARG A 131 13.46 -32.10 20.39
N LEU A 132 14.09 -33.02 19.66
CA LEU A 132 15.26 -32.72 18.83
C LEU A 132 14.91 -31.77 17.69
N SER A 133 13.81 -31.99 16.99
CA SER A 133 13.31 -31.08 15.96
C SER A 133 13.06 -29.67 16.51
N HIS A 134 12.50 -29.55 17.71
CA HIS A 134 12.29 -28.25 18.36
C HIS A 134 13.62 -27.56 18.68
N ALA A 135 14.59 -28.27 19.27
CA ALA A 135 15.90 -27.73 19.59
C ALA A 135 16.68 -27.27 18.34
N VAL A 136 16.58 -28.03 17.25
CA VAL A 136 17.14 -27.68 15.94
C VAL A 136 16.46 -26.43 15.39
N ASN A 137 15.13 -26.40 15.36
CA ASN A 137 14.38 -25.25 14.86
C ASN A 137 14.67 -23.97 15.67
N ASP A 138 14.76 -24.07 16.99
CA ASP A 138 15.10 -22.93 17.86
C ASP A 138 16.50 -22.41 17.58
N GLY A 139 17.49 -23.30 17.43
CA GLY A 139 18.86 -22.88 17.21
C GLY A 139 19.17 -22.46 15.76
N PHE A 140 18.30 -22.78 14.79
CA PHE A 140 18.34 -22.20 13.43
C PHE A 140 17.30 -21.09 13.22
N ALA A 141 16.54 -20.71 14.24
CA ALA A 141 15.49 -19.70 14.13
C ALA A 141 16.01 -18.37 13.57
N GLY A 142 17.22 -17.96 13.96
CA GLY A 142 17.87 -16.74 13.48
C GLY A 142 18.37 -16.83 12.05
N THR A 143 18.91 -17.98 11.62
CA THR A 143 19.35 -18.18 10.24
C THR A 143 18.17 -18.17 9.27
N ILE A 144 17.06 -18.82 9.65
CA ILE A 144 15.81 -18.83 8.87
C ILE A 144 15.25 -17.40 8.76
N ALA A 145 15.26 -16.63 9.86
CA ALA A 145 14.82 -15.24 9.90
C ALA A 145 15.67 -14.35 8.96
N MET A 146 16.99 -14.44 9.02
CA MET A 146 17.89 -13.70 8.13
C MET A 146 17.74 -14.10 6.66
N ALA A 147 17.63 -15.39 6.37
CA ALA A 147 17.39 -15.88 5.01
C ALA A 147 16.07 -15.31 4.45
N SER A 148 15.01 -15.33 5.27
CA SER A 148 13.72 -14.72 4.93
C SER A 148 13.85 -13.22 4.69
N GLN A 149 14.55 -12.48 5.56
CA GLN A 149 14.79 -11.05 5.39
C GLN A 149 15.58 -10.74 4.13
N SER A 150 16.59 -11.55 3.83
CA SER A 150 17.45 -11.40 2.64
C SER A 150 16.66 -11.63 1.36
N ALA A 151 15.83 -12.67 1.33
CA ALA A 151 14.90 -12.91 0.24
C ALA A 151 13.91 -11.74 0.04
N GLN A 152 13.40 -11.17 1.14
CA GLN A 152 12.53 -10.00 1.09
C GLN A 152 13.27 -8.75 0.59
N ASN A 153 14.49 -8.50 1.04
CA ASN A 153 15.30 -7.38 0.59
C ASN A 153 15.59 -7.48 -0.91
N ALA A 154 15.93 -8.69 -1.40
CA ALA A 154 16.09 -8.96 -2.82
C ALA A 154 14.79 -8.71 -3.61
N LYS A 155 13.63 -9.10 -3.07
CA LYS A 155 12.32 -8.81 -3.67
C LYS A 155 12.07 -7.30 -3.76
N ARG A 156 12.29 -6.56 -2.68
CA ARG A 156 12.13 -5.08 -2.65
C ARG A 156 13.06 -4.39 -3.65
N ALA A 157 14.33 -4.83 -3.74
CA ALA A 157 15.28 -4.30 -4.72
C ALA A 157 14.79 -4.50 -6.16
N ARG A 158 14.24 -5.68 -6.49
CA ARG A 158 13.63 -5.94 -7.81
C ARG A 158 12.39 -5.09 -8.06
N GLU A 159 11.53 -4.89 -7.06
CA GLU A 159 10.34 -4.03 -7.17
C GLU A 159 10.72 -2.57 -7.40
N LEU A 160 11.76 -2.08 -6.71
CA LEU A 160 12.32 -0.75 -6.92
C LEU A 160 12.89 -0.60 -8.33
N GLN A 161 13.71 -1.55 -8.79
CA GLN A 161 14.26 -1.52 -10.15
C GLN A 161 13.15 -1.44 -11.20
N LYS A 162 12.12 -2.29 -11.09
CA LYS A 162 10.98 -2.26 -12.01
C LYS A 162 10.20 -0.94 -11.95
N THR A 163 10.16 -0.28 -10.80
CA THR A 163 9.54 1.05 -10.64
C THR A 163 10.36 2.10 -11.38
N MET A 164 11.69 2.07 -11.20
CA MET A 164 12.62 2.97 -11.91
C MET A 164 12.55 2.77 -13.43
N ASP A 165 12.57 1.53 -13.91
CA ASP A 165 12.47 1.21 -15.34
C ASP A 165 11.16 1.74 -15.94
N ALA A 166 10.04 1.61 -15.21
CA ALA A 166 8.75 2.10 -15.67
C ALA A 166 8.71 3.64 -15.73
N GLN A 167 9.30 4.32 -14.74
CA GLN A 167 9.42 5.77 -14.74
C GLN A 167 10.34 6.28 -15.86
N GLN A 168 11.48 5.62 -16.08
CA GLN A 168 12.40 5.95 -17.15
C GLN A 168 11.76 5.78 -18.53
N LYS A 169 11.05 4.67 -18.77
CA LYS A 169 10.30 4.45 -20.02
C LYS A 169 9.24 5.52 -20.23
N ARG A 170 8.53 5.92 -19.18
CA ARG A 170 7.54 6.99 -19.25
C ARG A 170 8.20 8.33 -19.60
N LEU A 171 9.32 8.67 -18.97
CA LEU A 171 10.08 9.88 -19.28
C LEU A 171 10.57 9.86 -20.72
N GLN A 172 11.20 8.76 -21.16
CA GLN A 172 11.64 8.58 -22.55
C GLN A 172 10.49 8.77 -23.54
N SER A 173 9.32 8.19 -23.29
CA SER A 173 8.17 8.36 -24.20
C SER A 173 7.71 9.81 -24.33
N VAL A 174 7.91 10.63 -23.30
CA VAL A 174 7.58 12.05 -23.32
C VAL A 174 8.73 12.88 -23.92
N THR A 175 9.99 12.50 -23.71
CA THR A 175 11.14 13.31 -24.14
C THR A 175 11.64 12.98 -25.54
N GLU A 176 11.53 11.73 -26.00
CA GLU A 176 12.04 11.29 -27.31
C GLU A 176 11.47 12.11 -28.49
N PRO A 177 10.16 12.44 -28.55
CA PRO A 177 9.62 13.27 -29.64
C PRO A 177 10.22 14.69 -29.71
N PHE A 178 10.82 15.18 -28.62
CA PHE A 178 11.41 16.52 -28.55
C PHE A 178 12.94 16.51 -28.64
N LYS A 179 13.55 15.32 -28.72
CA LYS A 179 15.00 15.19 -28.76
C LYS A 179 15.54 15.77 -30.06
N GLY A 180 16.52 16.67 -29.96
CA GLY A 180 17.15 17.33 -31.10
C GLY A 180 16.43 18.61 -31.56
N LEU A 181 15.33 19.01 -30.93
CA LEU A 181 14.67 20.28 -31.20
C LEU A 181 15.34 21.44 -30.44
N SER A 182 15.38 22.61 -31.07
CA SER A 182 15.77 23.86 -30.40
C SER A 182 14.70 24.31 -29.39
N ARG A 183 15.06 25.26 -28.52
CA ARG A 183 14.11 25.84 -27.55
C ARG A 183 12.94 26.53 -28.24
N GLU A 184 13.20 27.21 -29.35
CA GLU A 184 12.20 27.90 -30.16
C GLU A 184 11.23 26.87 -30.78
N GLN A 185 11.74 25.81 -31.39
CA GLN A 185 10.93 24.73 -31.98
C GLN A 185 10.06 24.01 -30.94
N MET A 186 10.60 23.74 -29.74
CA MET A 186 9.82 23.18 -28.64
C MET A 186 8.69 24.12 -28.22
N THR A 187 8.97 25.43 -28.14
CA THR A 187 7.98 26.44 -27.75
C THR A 187 6.84 26.49 -28.76
N GLU A 188 7.13 26.44 -30.06
CA GLU A 188 6.11 26.40 -31.11
C GLU A 188 5.21 25.18 -31.01
N ILE A 189 5.78 23.98 -30.81
CA ILE A 189 5.01 22.74 -30.66
C ILE A 189 4.11 22.82 -29.42
N LEU A 190 4.62 23.34 -28.30
CA LEU A 190 3.84 23.53 -27.08
C LEU A 190 2.69 24.52 -27.29
N MET A 191 2.93 25.64 -27.98
CA MET A 191 1.87 26.59 -28.33
C MET A 191 0.81 25.96 -29.24
N MET A 192 1.23 25.16 -30.23
CA MET A 192 0.31 24.45 -31.12
C MET A 192 -0.56 23.45 -30.34
N ALA A 193 0.06 22.64 -29.47
CA ALA A 193 -0.67 21.71 -28.61
C ALA A 193 -1.68 22.44 -27.71
N GLN A 194 -1.32 23.61 -27.17
CA GLN A 194 -2.22 24.42 -26.35
C GLN A 194 -3.41 24.97 -27.15
N ARG A 195 -3.19 25.43 -28.39
CA ARG A 195 -4.28 25.85 -29.29
C ARG A 195 -5.23 24.69 -29.59
N PHE A 196 -4.71 23.51 -29.95
CA PHE A 196 -5.57 22.35 -30.19
C PHE A 196 -6.36 21.94 -28.96
N LYS A 197 -5.77 22.03 -27.77
CA LYS A 197 -6.47 21.77 -26.52
C LYS A 197 -7.63 22.75 -26.29
N GLN A 198 -7.44 24.04 -26.55
CA GLN A 198 -8.50 25.04 -26.46
C GLN A 198 -9.63 24.78 -27.46
N GLN A 199 -9.28 24.51 -28.73
CA GLN A 199 -10.27 24.19 -29.76
C GLN A 199 -11.09 22.94 -29.42
N ASN A 200 -10.45 21.90 -28.87
CA ASN A 200 -11.15 20.70 -28.43
C ASN A 200 -12.12 21.01 -27.28
N GLN A 201 -11.72 21.84 -26.31
CA GLN A 201 -12.59 22.26 -25.21
C GLN A 201 -13.80 23.07 -25.70
N GLU A 202 -13.61 23.97 -26.66
CA GLU A 202 -14.70 24.74 -27.26
C GLU A 202 -15.68 23.86 -28.02
N LYS A 203 -15.17 22.91 -28.82
CA LYS A 203 -15.99 21.91 -29.51
C LYS A 203 -16.80 21.07 -28.52
N GLU A 204 -16.20 20.61 -27.43
CA GLU A 204 -16.91 19.88 -26.38
C GLU A 204 -18.02 20.71 -25.73
N LYS A 205 -17.75 22.00 -25.44
CA LYS A 205 -18.76 22.92 -24.91
C LYS A 205 -19.92 23.11 -25.89
N GLN A 206 -19.63 23.33 -27.17
CA GLN A 206 -20.65 23.48 -28.22
C GLN A 206 -21.52 22.22 -28.32
N GLN A 207 -20.91 21.04 -28.35
CA GLN A 207 -21.64 19.77 -28.37
C GLN A 207 -22.52 19.57 -27.13
N ARG A 208 -22.05 19.97 -25.94
CA ARG A 208 -22.86 19.92 -24.71
C ARG A 208 -24.09 20.81 -24.82
N ILE A 209 -23.92 22.06 -25.25
CA ILE A 209 -25.01 23.02 -25.45
C ILE A 209 -26.03 22.49 -26.46
N GLU A 210 -25.56 21.90 -27.57
CA GLU A 210 -26.44 21.35 -28.59
C GLU A 210 -27.22 20.13 -28.09
N ARG A 211 -26.59 19.22 -27.33
CA ARG A 211 -27.28 18.09 -26.69
C ARG A 211 -28.32 18.57 -25.67
N GLU A 212 -28.04 19.62 -24.90
CA GLU A 212 -29.01 20.22 -23.98
C GLU A 212 -30.21 20.84 -24.70
N LYS A 213 -29.97 21.57 -25.80
CA LYS A 213 -31.04 22.10 -26.66
C LYS A 213 -31.92 21.00 -27.23
N GLN A 214 -31.31 19.91 -27.74
CA GLN A 214 -32.05 18.74 -28.25
C GLN A 214 -32.87 18.01 -27.17
N ARG A 215 -32.38 17.97 -25.93
CA ARG A 215 -33.13 17.43 -24.78
C ARG A 215 -34.33 18.31 -24.44
N GLN A 216 -34.16 19.63 -24.44
CA GLN A 216 -35.26 20.57 -24.16
C GLN A 216 -36.34 20.53 -25.24
N THR A 217 -35.99 20.46 -26.53
CA THR A 217 -36.96 20.33 -27.62
C THR A 217 -37.71 19.00 -27.58
N ARG A 218 -37.04 17.88 -27.27
CA ARG A 218 -37.71 16.58 -27.06
C ARG A 218 -38.68 16.59 -25.88
N SER A 219 -38.34 17.25 -24.77
CA SER A 219 -39.26 17.37 -23.62
C SER A 219 -40.51 18.21 -23.92
N ARG A 220 -40.38 19.24 -24.79
CA ARG A 220 -41.51 20.06 -25.25
C ARG A 220 -42.40 19.36 -26.26
N GLY A 221 -41.85 18.46 -27.08
CA GLY A 221 -42.61 17.69 -28.08
C GLY A 221 -43.50 16.58 -27.51
N MET A 222 -43.16 16.02 -26.33
CA MET A 222 -43.97 14.97 -25.68
C MET A 222 -45.14 15.50 -24.84
N GLY A 223 -45.20 16.81 -24.55
CA GLY A 223 -46.32 17.41 -23.81
C GLY A 223 -47.52 17.83 -24.68
N GLY A 224 -47.50 17.55 -25.98
CA GLY A 224 -48.51 17.98 -26.95
C GLY A 224 -49.45 16.88 -27.48
N MET A 225 -49.31 15.63 -27.03
CA MET A 225 -50.16 14.49 -27.41
C MET A 225 -51.03 14.04 -26.22
N GLU A 226 -51.82 14.95 -25.67
CA GLU A 226 -52.99 14.61 -24.86
C GLU A 226 -54.16 15.46 -25.35
N ARG A 227 -54.93 14.89 -26.29
CA ARG A 227 -56.35 15.19 -26.51
C ARG A 227 -57.04 13.93 -27.00
#